data_AF-A0A965URL9-F1
#
_entry.id   AF-A0A965URL9-F1
#
_cell.length_a   1.000
_cell.length_b   1.000
_cell.length_c   1.000
_cell.angle_alpha   90.00
_cell.angle_beta   90.00
_cell.angle_gamma   90.00
#
_symmetry.space_group_name_H-M   'P 1'
#
loop_
_entity.id
_entity.type
_entity.pdbx_description
1 polymer ?
#
loop_
_entity_poly.entity_id
_entity_poly.type
_entity_poly.pdbx_seq_one_letter_code
_entity_poly.pdbx_strand_id
1 'polypeptide(L)' 'MIDEPEWLFPYEFMEIGDSFFMPTLHIANAHYIIDETSKKVGVRVKCYTVVEDDILGVRCWRVA' A
#
# COMPACT_ATOMS: atom_id res chain seq x y z
N MET A 1 -8.78 -25.20 -5.31
CA MET A 1 -8.95 -23.86 -4.72
C MET A 1 -8.24 -22.91 -5.65
N ILE A 2 -8.87 -21.78 -5.99
CA ILE A 2 -8.16 -20.70 -6.67
C ILE A 2 -7.53 -19.91 -5.54
N ASP A 3 -6.19 -19.90 -5.47
CA ASP A 3 -5.49 -19.10 -4.47
C ASP A 3 -5.82 -17.62 -4.74
N GLU A 4 -6.16 -16.88 -3.69
CA GLU A 4 -6.41 -15.45 -3.82
C GLU A 4 -5.17 -14.77 -4.42
N PRO A 5 -5.36 -13.74 -5.27
CA PRO A 5 -4.22 -13.03 -5.86
C PRO A 5 -3.35 -12.44 -4.74
N GLU A 6 -2.06 -12.77 -4.78
CA GLU A 6 -1.10 -12.20 -3.85
C GLU A 6 -0.70 -10.79 -4.31
N TRP A 7 -0.70 -9.86 -3.35
CA TRP A 7 -0.29 -8.50 -3.60
C TRP A 7 1.21 -8.35 -3.39
N LEU A 8 1.92 -8.01 -4.46
CA LEU A 8 3.36 -7.73 -4.44
C LEU A 8 3.57 -6.22 -4.37
N PHE A 9 3.88 -5.71 -3.17
CA PHE A 9 4.21 -4.32 -2.93
C PHE A 9 5.73 -4.14 -2.74
N PRO A 10 6.29 -2.96 -3.03
CA PRO A 10 7.74 -2.74 -3.05
C PRO A 10 8.37 -2.57 -1.66
N TYR A 11 7.74 -3.05 -0.57
CA TYR A 11 8.13 -2.75 0.82
C TYR A 11 9.61 -3.00 1.11
N GLU A 12 10.16 -4.12 0.64
CA GLU A 12 11.55 -4.53 0.90
C GLU A 12 12.58 -3.61 0.25
N PHE A 13 12.18 -2.88 -0.79
CA PHE A 13 13.04 -1.95 -1.54
C PHE A 13 12.80 -0.48 -1.16
N MET A 14 11.83 -0.20 -0.28
CA MET A 14 11.55 1.16 0.19
C MET A 14 12.49 1.54 1.33
N GLU A 15 13.14 2.70 1.23
CA GLU A 15 13.79 3.37 2.36
C GLU A 15 12.77 4.17 3.19
N ILE A 16 13.15 4.61 4.40
CA ILE A 16 12.27 5.47 5.21
C ILE A 16 12.05 6.80 4.47
N GLY A 17 10.79 7.17 4.26
CA GLY A 17 10.40 8.34 3.48
C GLY A 17 9.99 8.01 2.04
N ASP A 18 10.38 6.85 1.52
CA ASP A 18 9.91 6.40 0.20
C ASP A 18 8.40 6.13 0.22
N SER A 19 7.80 6.26 -0.96
CA SER A 19 6.36 6.05 -1.12
C SER A 19 6.00 5.43 -2.45
N PHE A 20 4.85 4.75 -2.48
CA PHE A 20 4.19 4.33 -3.71
C PHE A 20 2.73 4.75 -3.73
N PHE A 21 2.17 4.88 -4.92
CA PHE A 21 0.76 5.15 -5.14
C PHE A 21 0.06 3.90 -5.67
N MET A 22 -1.04 3.53 -5.03
CA MET A 22 -1.93 2.46 -5.47
C MET A 22 -3.24 3.08 -5.98
N PRO A 23 -3.42 3.22 -7.31
CA PRO A 23 -4.69 3.69 -7.87
C PRO A 23 -5.78 2.65 -7.62
N THR A 24 -6.91 3.08 -7.05
CA THR A 24 -8.00 2.18 -6.68
C THR A 24 -9.28 2.92 -6.34
N LEU A 25 -10.42 2.32 -6.69
CA LEU A 25 -11.74 2.75 -6.23
C LEU A 25 -12.15 2.04 -4.92
N HIS A 26 -11.44 0.98 -4.53
CA HIS A 26 -11.72 0.19 -3.33
C HIS A 26 -10.83 0.62 -2.16
N ILE A 27 -10.96 1.89 -1.75
CA ILE A 27 -10.09 2.53 -0.76
C ILE A 27 -9.95 1.72 0.54
N ALA A 28 -11.06 1.30 1.15
CA ALA A 28 -11.03 0.55 2.41
C ALA A 28 -10.24 -0.77 2.29
N ASN A 29 -10.42 -1.48 1.17
CA ASN A 29 -9.71 -2.73 0.89
C ASN A 29 -8.22 -2.47 0.65
N ALA A 30 -7.86 -1.41 -0.07
CA ALA A 30 -6.46 -1.07 -0.32
C ALA A 30 -5.72 -0.71 0.98
N HIS A 31 -6.32 0.10 1.85
CA HIS A 31 -5.75 0.39 3.18
C HIS A 31 -5.56 -0.90 3.99
N TYR A 32 -6.57 -1.77 4.03
CA TYR A 32 -6.52 -3.05 4.74
C TYR A 32 -5.39 -3.95 4.24
N ILE A 33 -5.32 -4.17 2.92
CA ILE A 33 -4.31 -5.05 2.32
C ILE A 33 -2.91 -4.49 2.55
N ILE A 34 -2.71 -3.18 2.37
CA ILE A 34 -1.40 -2.56 2.58
C ILE A 34 -0.94 -2.73 4.03
N ASP A 35 -1.82 -2.44 4.99
CA ASP A 35 -1.54 -2.59 6.43
C ASP A 35 -1.22 -4.05 6.81
N GLU A 36 -2.01 -5.02 6.35
CA GLU A 36 -1.79 -6.43 6.66
C GLU A 36 -0.52 -6.99 6.00
N THR A 37 -0.24 -6.63 4.75
CA THR A 37 0.93 -7.12 4.03
C THR A 37 2.23 -6.47 4.50
N SER A 38 2.23 -5.19 4.87
CA SER A 38 3.44 -4.52 5.39
C SER A 38 3.88 -5.12 6.74
N LYS A 39 2.91 -5.47 7.61
CA LYS A 39 3.18 -6.14 8.89
C LYS A 39 3.84 -7.50 8.70
N LYS A 40 3.41 -8.28 7.71
CA LYS A 40 3.99 -9.60 7.41
C LYS A 40 5.47 -9.54 7.05
N VAL A 41 5.91 -8.43 6.44
CA VAL A 41 7.32 -8.19 6.09
C VAL A 41 8.05 -7.29 7.09
N GLY A 42 7.41 -6.93 8.21
CA GLY A 42 8.03 -6.16 9.29
C GLY A 42 8.24 -4.67 9.00
N VAL A 43 7.56 -4.10 8.00
CA VAL A 43 7.66 -2.69 7.62
C VAL A 43 6.48 -1.90 8.19
N ARG A 44 6.76 -0.73 8.77
CA ARG A 44 5.72 0.21 9.20
C ARG A 44 5.46 1.22 8.11
N VAL A 45 4.20 1.38 7.77
CA VAL A 45 3.76 2.30 6.74
C VAL A 45 2.72 3.27 7.26
N LYS A 46 2.54 4.38 6.54
CA LYS A 46 1.43 5.31 6.73
C LYS A 46 0.73 5.51 5.41
N CYS A 47 -0.57 5.26 5.39
CA CYS A 47 -1.40 5.31 4.20
C CYS A 47 -2.39 6.48 4.27
N TYR A 48 -2.61 7.15 3.14
CA TYR A 48 -3.62 8.19 3.00
C TYR A 48 -4.37 8.03 1.69
N THR A 49 -5.68 8.23 1.75
CA THR A 49 -6.50 8.34 0.53
C THR A 49 -6.22 9.68 -0.12
N VAL A 50 -5.86 9.67 -1.40
CA VAL A 50 -5.49 10.86 -2.17
C VAL A 50 -6.10 10.80 -3.57
N VAL A 51 -6.22 11.96 -4.19
CA VAL A 51 -6.47 12.09 -5.62
C VAL A 51 -5.22 12.75 -6.22
N GLU A 52 -4.56 12.07 -7.14
CA GLU A 52 -3.35 12.54 -7.81
C GLU A 52 -3.59 12.46 -9.32
N ASP A 53 -3.39 13.57 -10.04
CA ASP A 53 -3.64 13.66 -11.48
C ASP A 53 -5.03 13.12 -11.88
N ASP A 54 -6.06 13.52 -11.12
CA ASP A 54 -7.46 13.07 -11.24
C ASP A 54 -7.70 11.57 -11.01
N ILE A 55 -6.70 10.84 -10.50
CA ILE A 55 -6.81 9.42 -10.16
C ILE A 55 -6.96 9.25 -8.64
N LEU A 56 -8.06 8.62 -8.23
CA LEU A 56 -8.29 8.24 -6.83
C LEU A 56 -7.43 7.03 -6.46
N GLY A 57 -6.79 7.09 -5.28
CA GLY A 57 -6.08 5.95 -4.75
C GLY A 57 -5.55 6.13 -3.33
N VAL A 58 -4.59 5.29 -2.97
CA VAL A 58 -3.91 5.29 -1.68
C VAL A 58 -2.42 5.54 -1.88
N ARG A 59 -1.90 6.57 -1.22
CA ARG A 59 -0.47 6.85 -1.12
C ARG A 59 0.05 6.26 0.18
N CYS A 60 1.09 5.42 0.07
CA CYS A 60 1.68 4.67 1.18
C CYS A 60 3.14 5.08 1.34
N TRP A 61 3.53 5.52 2.54
CA TRP A 61 4.91 5.88 2.89
C TRP A 61 5.49 4.89 3.89
N ARG A 62 6.75 4.48 3.70
CA ARG A 62 7.49 3.79 4.76
C ARG A 62 7.90 4.79 5.84
N VAL A 63 7.59 4.45 7.09
CA VAL A 63 7.93 5.29 8.27
C VAL A 63 8.88 4.61 9.25
N ALA A 64 9.03 3.27 9.19
CA ALA A 64 10.07 2.50 9.87
C ALA A 64 10.30 1.17 9.14
#